data_AF-A0A929H7W1-F1
#
_entry.id   AF-A0A929H7W1-F1
#
_cell.length_a   1.000
_cell.length_b   1.000
_cell.length_c   1.000
_cell.angle_alpha   90.00
_cell.angle_beta   90.00
_cell.angle_gamma   90.00
#
_symmetry.space_group_name_H-M   'P 1'
#
loop_
_entity.id
_entity.type
_entity.pdbx_description
1 polymer ?
#
loop_
_entity_poly.entity_id
_entity_poly.type
_entity_poly.pdbx_seq_one_letter_code
_entity_poly.pdbx_strand_id
1 'polypeptide(L)'
;MKYWLFKSEPEEFSIDDLKKKRSKTEHWDGVRNYQARNFMRDDMKIGDRGFFYHSNCEVPGIVGIVEIAKEGYVDHTAFDPDDSHYDPKSDPDKPRWIMVDVKFVERFTDTISLKQLKTNPKLADMRLVQKGNRLSVMPVEKKEWDTILKMIK
;
A
#
# COMPACT_ATOMS: atom_id res chain seq x y z
N MET A 1 16.52 2.58 -4.02
CA MET A 1 15.37 1.86 -3.45
C MET A 1 14.66 2.79 -2.48
N LYS A 2 13.41 3.12 -2.77
CA LYS A 2 12.49 3.85 -1.88
C LYS A 2 11.64 2.85 -1.09
N TYR A 3 10.94 3.37 -0.08
CA TYR A 3 10.06 2.59 0.76
C TYR A 3 8.66 3.19 0.82
N TRP A 4 7.68 2.31 0.97
CA TRP A 4 6.27 2.62 0.81
C TRP A 4 5.44 1.97 1.91
N LEU A 5 4.20 2.41 2.04
CA LEU A 5 3.17 1.73 2.81
C LEU A 5 1.89 1.68 2.00
N PHE A 6 1.30 0.50 1.95
CA PHE A 6 0.08 0.17 1.22
C PHE A 6 -0.99 -0.29 2.20
N LYS A 7 -2.12 0.41 2.24
CA LYS A 7 -3.27 0.03 3.08
C LYS A 7 -4.26 -0.80 2.28
N SER A 8 -4.65 -1.94 2.83
CA SER A 8 -5.73 -2.78 2.33
C SER A 8 -6.60 -3.25 3.49
N GLU A 9 -7.89 -3.38 3.27
CA GLU A 9 -8.79 -4.01 4.24
C GLU A 9 -8.62 -5.52 4.14
N PRO A 10 -8.35 -6.25 5.24
CA PRO A 10 -8.04 -7.68 5.19
C PRO A 10 -9.23 -8.54 4.73
N GLU A 11 -10.46 -8.04 4.85
CA GLU A 11 -11.66 -8.72 4.36
C GLU A 11 -11.81 -8.61 2.84
N GLU A 12 -11.28 -7.55 2.22
CA GLU A 12 -11.27 -7.37 0.77
C GLU A 12 -10.03 -8.06 0.15
N PHE A 13 -8.85 -7.75 0.66
CA PHE A 13 -7.60 -8.33 0.20
C PHE A 13 -6.52 -8.31 1.27
N SER A 14 -6.19 -9.48 1.81
CA SER A 14 -5.13 -9.63 2.81
C SER A 14 -3.77 -9.97 2.18
N ILE A 15 -2.69 -9.75 2.94
CA ILE A 15 -1.36 -10.23 2.55
C ILE A 15 -1.30 -11.76 2.40
N ASP A 16 -2.16 -12.48 3.14
CA ASP A 16 -2.25 -13.94 3.04
C ASP A 16 -2.94 -14.36 1.73
N ASP A 17 -3.85 -13.55 1.20
CA ASP A 17 -4.42 -13.75 -0.14
C ASP A 17 -3.38 -13.49 -1.22
N LEU A 18 -2.61 -12.40 -1.11
CA LEU A 18 -1.47 -12.13 -2.00
C LEU A 18 -0.46 -13.29 -1.99
N LYS A 19 -0.14 -13.82 -0.81
CA LYS A 19 0.78 -14.96 -0.64
C LYS A 19 0.29 -16.24 -1.33
N LYS A 20 -1.04 -16.44 -1.44
CA LYS A 20 -1.67 -17.60 -2.08
C LYS A 20 -1.79 -17.47 -3.60
N LYS A 21 -1.67 -16.26 -4.18
CA LYS A 21 -1.67 -16.06 -5.64
C LYS A 21 -0.54 -16.89 -6.29
N ARG A 22 -0.79 -17.42 -7.49
CA ARG A 22 0.15 -18.30 -8.21
C ARG A 22 1.56 -17.68 -8.39
N SER A 23 1.61 -16.40 -8.76
CA SER A 23 2.85 -15.62 -8.91
C SER A 23 3.24 -14.86 -7.64
N LYS A 24 2.43 -14.99 -6.57
CA LYS A 24 2.46 -14.14 -5.36
C LYS A 24 2.49 -12.64 -5.67
N THR A 25 1.92 -12.26 -6.81
CA THR A 25 1.91 -10.90 -7.36
C THR A 25 0.47 -10.53 -7.67
N GLU A 26 0.09 -9.30 -7.38
CA GLU A 26 -1.23 -8.76 -7.70
C GLU A 26 -1.12 -7.27 -8.06
N HIS A 27 -2.05 -6.80 -8.87
CA HIS A 27 -2.23 -5.37 -9.12
C HIS A 27 -2.75 -4.65 -7.87
N TRP A 28 -2.31 -3.42 -7.66
CA TRP A 28 -2.74 -2.55 -6.56
C TRP A 28 -3.64 -1.44 -7.10
N ASP A 29 -4.87 -1.82 -7.47
CA ASP A 29 -5.89 -0.94 -8.03
C ASP A 29 -6.64 -0.13 -6.95
N GLY A 30 -7.75 0.50 -7.36
CA GLY A 30 -8.73 1.10 -6.47
C GLY A 30 -8.28 2.41 -5.83
N VAL A 31 -7.04 2.86 -6.07
CA VAL A 31 -6.56 4.13 -5.54
C VAL A 31 -7.23 5.30 -6.28
N ARG A 32 -8.14 5.98 -5.57
CA ARG A 32 -8.88 7.17 -6.05
C ARG A 32 -8.46 8.48 -5.37
N ASN A 33 -7.26 8.52 -4.80
CA ASN A 33 -6.66 9.73 -4.25
C ASN A 33 -5.53 10.24 -5.16
N TYR A 34 -5.62 11.49 -5.61
CA TYR A 34 -4.65 12.08 -6.55
C TYR A 34 -3.20 12.07 -6.04
N GLN A 35 -2.99 12.31 -4.75
CA GLN A 35 -1.64 12.31 -4.18
C GLN A 35 -1.07 10.89 -4.10
N ALA A 36 -1.87 9.93 -3.63
CA ALA A 36 -1.49 8.51 -3.61
C ALA A 36 -1.19 7.99 -5.02
N ARG A 37 -2.03 8.34 -6.01
CA ARG A 37 -1.80 8.04 -7.42
C ARG A 37 -0.47 8.60 -7.92
N ASN A 38 -0.18 9.86 -7.62
CA ASN A 38 1.06 10.50 -8.08
C ASN A 38 2.30 9.78 -7.53
N PHE A 39 2.29 9.32 -6.27
CA PHE A 39 3.38 8.50 -5.74
C PHE A 39 3.60 7.23 -6.56
N MET A 40 2.53 6.51 -6.91
CA MET A 40 2.63 5.29 -7.71
C MET A 40 3.10 5.56 -9.14
N ARG A 41 2.59 6.64 -9.77
CA ARG A 41 2.91 7.01 -11.15
C ARG A 41 4.34 7.53 -11.30
N ASP A 42 4.75 8.44 -10.41
CA ASP A 42 5.94 9.27 -10.62
C ASP A 42 7.16 8.71 -9.88
N ASP A 43 6.96 8.07 -8.73
CA ASP A 43 8.04 7.80 -7.79
C ASP A 43 8.39 6.34 -7.59
N MET A 44 7.44 5.42 -7.74
CA MET A 44 7.65 3.98 -7.52
C MET A 44 8.45 3.34 -8.64
N LYS A 45 9.46 2.55 -8.27
CA LYS A 45 10.30 1.79 -9.19
C LYS A 45 10.33 0.32 -8.83
N ILE A 46 10.52 -0.54 -9.84
CA ILE A 46 10.67 -1.99 -9.62
C ILE A 46 11.77 -2.25 -8.59
N GLY A 47 11.48 -3.14 -7.63
CA GLY A 47 12.38 -3.47 -6.52
C GLY A 47 12.29 -2.53 -5.31
N ASP A 48 11.55 -1.42 -5.38
CA ASP A 48 11.17 -0.69 -4.18
C ASP A 48 10.33 -1.57 -3.25
N ARG A 49 10.41 -1.34 -1.94
CA ARG A 49 9.70 -2.16 -0.94
C ARG A 49 8.57 -1.39 -0.28
N GLY A 50 7.54 -2.10 0.14
CA GLY A 50 6.39 -1.55 0.83
C GLY A 50 6.01 -2.36 2.06
N PHE A 51 5.52 -1.68 3.10
CA PHE A 51 4.79 -2.35 4.16
C PHE A 51 3.35 -2.60 3.71
N PHE A 52 2.88 -3.83 3.86
CA PHE A 52 1.46 -4.17 3.73
C PHE A 52 0.77 -3.87 5.06
N TYR A 53 -0.18 -2.95 5.05
CA TYR A 53 -0.90 -2.48 6.22
C TYR A 53 -2.36 -2.92 6.14
N HIS A 54 -2.83 -3.66 7.14
CA HIS A 54 -4.25 -3.95 7.31
C HIS A 54 -4.97 -2.75 7.94
N SER A 55 -5.92 -2.18 7.20
CA SER A 55 -6.81 -1.12 7.66
C SER A 55 -8.21 -1.62 7.95
N ASN A 56 -9.01 -0.79 8.64
CA ASN A 56 -10.44 -1.03 8.91
C ASN A 56 -10.76 -2.43 9.48
N CYS A 57 -9.91 -2.92 10.37
CA CYS A 57 -10.07 -4.22 11.03
C CYS A 57 -9.87 -4.10 12.54
N GLU A 58 -10.09 -5.19 13.27
CA GLU A 58 -9.97 -5.23 14.73
C GLU A 58 -8.59 -4.78 15.23
N VAL A 59 -7.52 -5.23 14.56
CA VAL A 59 -6.14 -4.87 14.89
C VAL A 59 -5.46 -4.26 13.65
N PRO A 60 -5.65 -2.95 13.39
CA PRO A 60 -5.05 -2.31 12.24
C PRO A 60 -3.55 -2.16 12.46
N GLY A 61 -2.74 -2.43 11.43
CA GLY A 61 -1.30 -2.44 11.57
C GLY A 61 -0.54 -3.00 10.38
N ILE A 62 0.78 -2.99 10.48
CA ILE A 62 1.67 -3.56 9.46
C ILE A 62 1.75 -5.07 9.69
N VAL A 63 1.52 -5.84 8.63
CA VAL A 63 1.45 -7.31 8.67
C VAL A 63 2.52 -8.01 7.83
N GLY A 64 3.25 -7.26 7.01
CA GLY A 64 4.35 -7.81 6.24
C GLY A 64 4.92 -6.84 5.22
N ILE A 65 5.68 -7.38 4.27
CA ILE A 65 6.43 -6.66 3.24
C ILE A 65 6.03 -7.14 1.85
N VAL A 66 5.94 -6.18 0.94
CA VAL A 66 5.83 -6.37 -0.51
C VAL A 66 6.97 -5.67 -1.24
N GLU A 67 7.19 -6.03 -2.50
CA GLU A 67 8.07 -5.33 -3.45
C GLU A 67 7.29 -4.89 -4.69
N ILE A 68 7.67 -3.78 -5.30
CA ILE A 68 7.11 -3.36 -6.59
C ILE A 68 7.60 -4.32 -7.68
N ALA A 69 6.67 -4.99 -8.33
CA ALA A 69 6.91 -5.91 -9.44
C ALA A 69 6.67 -5.27 -10.82
N LYS A 70 5.85 -4.21 -10.88
CA LYS A 70 5.60 -3.44 -12.10
C LYS A 70 5.36 -1.96 -11.75
N GLU A 71 6.00 -1.07 -12.50
CA GLU A 71 5.83 0.39 -12.34
C GLU A 71 4.43 0.85 -12.76
N GLY A 72 4.11 2.12 -12.45
CA GLY A 72 2.79 2.70 -12.66
C GLY A 72 2.24 2.51 -14.07
N TYR A 73 1.04 1.94 -14.17
CA TYR A 73 0.29 1.77 -15.41
C TYR A 73 -1.20 2.02 -15.18
N VAL A 74 -1.98 2.13 -16.26
CA VAL A 74 -3.40 2.46 -16.21
C VAL A 74 -4.16 1.48 -15.33
N ASP A 75 -4.91 2.01 -14.38
CA ASP A 75 -5.86 1.23 -13.59
C ASP A 75 -7.12 0.96 -14.42
N HIS A 76 -7.24 -0.27 -14.91
CA HIS A 76 -8.37 -0.71 -15.71
C HIS A 76 -9.69 -0.80 -14.95
N THR A 77 -9.70 -0.93 -13.61
CA THR A 77 -10.93 -1.04 -12.82
C THR A 77 -11.73 0.25 -12.84
N ALA A 78 -11.06 1.38 -13.12
CA ALA A 78 -11.72 2.67 -13.31
C ALA A 78 -12.70 2.71 -14.48
N PHE A 79 -12.63 1.77 -15.43
CA PHE A 79 -13.47 1.72 -16.62
C PHE A 79 -14.55 0.64 -16.58
N ASP A 80 -14.57 -0.20 -15.53
CA ASP A 80 -15.53 -1.27 -15.38
C ASP A 80 -16.73 -0.81 -14.53
N PRO A 81 -17.95 -0.68 -15.09
CA PRO A 81 -19.13 -0.26 -14.35
C PRO A 81 -19.56 -1.18 -13.21
N ASP A 82 -19.11 -2.44 -13.21
CA ASP A 82 -19.43 -3.43 -12.19
C ASP A 82 -18.40 -3.45 -11.05
N ASP A 83 -17.28 -2.73 -11.19
CA ASP A 83 -16.24 -2.60 -10.17
C ASP A 83 -16.59 -1.52 -9.13
N SER A 84 -16.25 -1.76 -7.86
CA SER A 84 -16.52 -0.83 -6.76
C SER A 84 -15.78 0.51 -6.91
N HIS A 85 -14.72 0.56 -7.73
CA HIS A 85 -13.90 1.74 -7.97
C HIS A 85 -14.10 2.36 -9.35
N TYR A 86 -15.20 2.03 -10.05
CA TYR A 86 -15.57 2.66 -11.32
C TYR A 86 -15.53 4.20 -11.25
N ASP A 87 -14.90 4.85 -12.22
CA ASP A 87 -14.94 6.29 -12.41
C ASP A 87 -15.51 6.62 -13.79
N PRO A 88 -16.81 6.94 -13.93
CA PRO A 88 -17.43 7.26 -15.22
C PRO A 88 -16.85 8.52 -15.89
N LYS A 89 -16.00 9.26 -15.17
CA LYS A 89 -15.33 10.46 -15.70
C LYS A 89 -13.88 10.18 -16.12
N SER A 90 -13.35 8.98 -15.88
CA SER A 90 -12.04 8.57 -16.39
C SER A 90 -12.14 8.32 -17.88
N ASP A 91 -11.34 9.04 -18.67
CA ASP A 91 -11.30 8.94 -20.12
C ASP A 91 -10.30 7.83 -20.51
N PRO A 92 -10.67 6.82 -21.31
CA PRO A 92 -9.74 5.79 -21.79
C PRO A 92 -8.54 6.34 -22.56
N ASP A 93 -8.69 7.46 -23.27
CA ASP A 93 -7.60 8.12 -24.00
C ASP A 93 -6.72 8.98 -23.08
N LYS A 94 -7.24 9.35 -21.89
CA LYS A 94 -6.53 10.11 -20.85
C LYS A 94 -6.83 9.53 -19.45
N PRO A 95 -6.36 8.32 -19.14
CA PRO A 95 -6.74 7.63 -17.92
C PRO A 95 -6.32 8.41 -16.68
N ARG A 96 -7.26 8.55 -15.74
CA ARG A 96 -7.01 9.31 -14.50
C ARG A 96 -6.24 8.53 -13.48
N TRP A 97 -6.46 7.21 -13.43
CA TRP A 97 -6.05 6.35 -12.34
C TRP A 97 -4.93 5.41 -12.78
N ILE A 98 -4.00 5.21 -11.86
CA ILE A 98 -2.77 4.47 -12.06
C ILE A 98 -2.70 3.44 -10.95
N MET A 99 -2.28 2.23 -11.28
CA MET A 99 -1.96 1.16 -10.36
C MET A 99 -0.54 0.67 -10.60
N VAL A 100 -0.02 -0.14 -9.69
CA VAL A 100 1.26 -0.86 -9.78
C VAL A 100 1.02 -2.33 -9.54
N ASP A 101 1.97 -3.20 -9.84
CA ASP A 101 1.93 -4.57 -9.33
C ASP A 101 2.83 -4.69 -8.11
N VAL A 102 2.33 -5.33 -7.06
CA VAL A 102 3.10 -5.66 -5.87
C VAL A 102 3.27 -7.16 -5.77
N LYS A 103 4.42 -7.59 -5.28
CA LYS A 103 4.75 -8.99 -5.04
C LYS A 103 5.04 -9.22 -3.57
N PHE A 104 4.51 -10.32 -3.05
CA PHE A 104 4.76 -10.77 -1.69
C PHE A 104 6.26 -10.98 -1.44
N VAL A 105 6.74 -10.43 -0.34
CA VAL A 105 8.11 -10.69 0.17
C VAL A 105 8.04 -11.48 1.47
N GLU A 106 7.32 -10.97 2.47
CA GLU A 106 7.32 -11.54 3.81
C GLU A 106 5.99 -11.28 4.53
N ARG A 107 5.51 -12.27 5.29
CA ARG A 107 4.42 -12.13 6.25
C ARG A 107 5.03 -12.17 7.65
N PHE A 108 4.78 -11.17 8.47
CA PHE A 108 5.25 -11.15 9.85
C PHE A 108 4.47 -12.14 10.72
N THR A 109 5.07 -12.65 11.78
CA THR A 109 4.35 -13.50 12.75
C THR A 109 3.28 -12.68 13.47
N ASP A 110 3.68 -11.51 13.98
CA ASP A 110 2.80 -10.59 14.71
C ASP A 110 2.51 -9.32 13.91
N THR A 111 1.30 -8.78 14.08
CA THR A 111 0.95 -7.45 13.55
C THR A 111 1.63 -6.35 14.35
N ILE A 112 2.35 -5.45 13.68
CA ILE A 112 2.82 -4.21 14.29
C ILE A 112 1.65 -3.23 14.26
N SER A 113 0.89 -3.19 15.36
CA SER A 113 -0.35 -2.42 15.48
C SER A 113 -0.14 -0.92 15.30
N LEU A 114 -1.17 -0.22 14.83
CA LEU A 114 -1.21 1.23 14.76
C LEU A 114 -0.93 1.89 16.12
N LYS A 115 -1.36 1.25 17.22
CA LYS A 115 -1.08 1.71 18.58
C LYS A 115 0.43 1.73 18.82
N GLN A 116 1.13 0.63 18.54
CA GLN A 116 2.59 0.56 18.68
C GLN A 116 3.30 1.60 17.81
N LEU A 117 2.85 1.79 16.56
CA LEU A 117 3.41 2.79 15.65
C LEU A 117 3.23 4.21 16.20
N LYS A 118 2.02 4.56 16.68
CA LYS A 118 1.73 5.87 17.27
C LYS A 118 2.49 6.15 18.57
N THR A 119 2.75 5.12 19.38
CA THR A 119 3.46 5.29 20.66
C THR A 119 4.98 5.29 20.51
N ASN A 120 5.51 4.97 19.32
CA ASN A 120 6.96 4.98 19.09
C ASN A 120 7.43 6.40 18.72
N PRO A 121 8.22 7.08 19.57
CA PRO A 121 8.66 8.46 19.31
C PRO A 121 9.52 8.60 18.05
N LYS A 122 10.20 7.53 17.61
CA LYS A 122 11.00 7.53 16.37
C LYS A 122 10.13 7.57 15.11
N LEU A 123 8.83 7.31 15.24
CA LEU A 123 7.84 7.33 14.16
C LEU A 123 6.87 8.50 14.27
N ALA A 124 7.12 9.46 15.18
CA ALA A 124 6.22 10.59 15.41
C ALA A 124 5.97 11.45 14.16
N ASP A 125 6.95 11.50 13.25
CA ASP A 125 6.85 12.24 11.98
C ASP A 125 6.26 11.41 10.84
N MET A 126 6.08 10.09 11.02
CA MET A 126 5.63 9.19 9.96
C MET A 126 4.24 9.60 9.48
N ARG A 127 4.08 9.75 8.17
CA ARG A 127 2.81 10.20 7.55
C ARG A 127 1.61 9.39 8.05
N LEU A 128 1.77 8.08 8.24
CA LEU A 128 0.72 7.19 8.73
C LEU A 128 0.09 7.65 10.05
N VAL A 129 0.90 8.18 10.98
CA VAL A 129 0.44 8.54 12.34
C VAL A 129 0.01 10.00 12.45
N GLN A 130 0.24 10.81 11.41
CA GLN A 130 -0.17 12.21 11.39
C GLN A 130 -1.68 12.36 11.45
N LYS A 131 -2.14 13.33 12.24
CA LYS A 131 -3.57 13.64 12.39
C LYS A 131 -4.14 14.06 11.03
N GLY A 132 -5.28 13.49 10.67
CA GLY A 132 -5.99 13.82 9.44
C GLY A 132 -5.45 13.15 8.17
N ASN A 133 -4.37 12.36 8.25
CA ASN A 133 -3.93 11.60 7.07
C ASN A 133 -5.01 10.62 6.62
N ARG A 134 -5.27 10.62 5.31
CA ARG A 134 -6.25 9.75 4.62
C ARG A 134 -5.65 9.03 3.42
N LEU A 135 -4.32 9.07 3.25
CA LEU A 135 -3.64 8.35 2.17
C LEU A 135 -3.69 6.84 2.41
N SER A 136 -4.02 6.08 1.37
CA SER A 136 -3.92 4.62 1.30
C SER A 136 -2.54 4.14 0.86
N VAL A 137 -1.86 4.95 0.04
CA VAL A 137 -0.47 4.74 -0.38
C VAL A 137 0.35 5.95 0.02
N MET A 138 1.50 5.73 0.67
CA MET A 138 2.37 6.81 1.11
C MET A 138 3.85 6.40 1.13
N PRO A 139 4.77 7.36 0.96
CA PRO A 139 6.19 7.09 1.16
C PRO A 139 6.49 6.83 2.63
N VAL A 140 7.53 6.03 2.87
CA VAL A 140 8.11 5.74 4.18
C VAL A 140 9.57 6.14 4.12
N GLU A 141 10.02 6.95 5.08
CA GLU A 141 11.41 7.37 5.13
C GLU A 141 12.31 6.21 5.55
N LYS A 142 13.57 6.18 5.09
CA LYS A 142 14.53 5.11 5.44
C LYS A 142 14.61 4.89 6.97
N LYS A 143 14.64 5.98 7.74
CA LYS A 143 14.68 5.94 9.21
C LYS A 143 13.45 5.27 9.83
N GLU A 144 12.28 5.46 9.23
CA GLU A 144 11.01 4.88 9.67
C GLU A 144 10.97 3.39 9.32
N TRP A 145 11.36 3.06 8.09
CA TRP A 145 11.50 1.69 7.62
C TRP A 145 12.39 0.86 8.55
N ASP A 146 13.59 1.35 8.83
CA ASP A 146 14.55 0.65 9.70
C ASP A 146 14.06 0.55 11.15
N THR A 147 13.30 1.54 11.61
CA THR A 147 12.70 1.51 12.95
C THR A 147 11.64 0.42 13.03
N ILE A 148 10.76 0.33 12.02
CA ILE A 148 9.71 -0.69 11.97
C ILE A 148 10.30 -2.09 11.82
N LEU A 149 11.35 -2.26 11.02
CA LEU A 149 12.04 -3.56 10.91
C LEU A 149 12.57 -4.06 12.26
N LYS A 150 13.05 -3.15 13.13
CA LYS A 150 13.51 -3.50 14.49
C LYS A 150 12.36 -3.80 15.46
N MET A 151 11.12 -3.52 15.08
CA MET A 151 9.94 -3.86 15.86
C MET A 151 9.37 -5.23 15.51
N ILE A 152 9.83 -5.83 14.40
CA ILE A 152 9.47 -7.20 14.03
C ILE A 152 10.07 -8.15 15.07
N LYS A 153 9.23 -9.02 15.61
CA LYS A 153 9.63 -10.06 16.56
C LYS A 153 9.79 -11.39 15.84
#